data_AF-A0A8T2WAN0-F1
#
_entry.id   AF-A0A8T2WAN0-F1
#
_cell.length_a   1.000
_cell.length_b   1.000
_cell.length_c   1.000
_cell.angle_alpha   90.00
_cell.angle_beta   90.00
_cell.angle_gamma   90.00
#
_symmetry.space_group_name_H-M   'P 1'
#
loop_
_entity.id
_entity.type
_entity.pdbx_description
1 polymer ?
#
loop_
_entity_poly.entity_id
_entity_poly.type
_entity_poly.pdbx_seq_one_letter_code
_entity_poly.pdbx_strand_id
1 'polypeptide(L)'
;MPIMIANPPVTRRSNAYFIPYPDHPQCGTLLNSGNWTDQPVPLVDECDEKTPYASCNIEAIRRWKWGELAQKCGVQLFNPDAAKKLLASRWVACVGDSIARNICASIMKLIGAPPSAFVFERHSDFERNISTTIPAAGETKSSRGDESGQVRVTFHWQPFPQNASNALLEWKHDKKPALIITSSTLWHMLHIRDQKLFGSDMTSLAAITSDMMPKLPEVPKPVAVLAVGTEVHAERLLSAEKRVAMTPEAVDSYNKALQKAEILAPLGPFGMLDMFSITYGCGIGCSVDGIHSQPQVYDAATQIVLNMFKQCAGKGAECWA
;
A
#
# COMPACT_ATOMS: atom_id res chain seq x y z
N MET A 1 -23.34 -13.10 29.07
CA MET A 1 -23.13 -11.65 28.85
C MET A 1 -22.78 -11.47 27.38
N PRO A 2 -23.50 -10.64 26.62
CA PRO A 2 -23.12 -10.36 25.25
C PRO A 2 -21.84 -9.53 25.26
N ILE A 3 -20.80 -10.01 24.57
CA ILE A 3 -19.61 -9.23 24.26
C ILE A 3 -20.10 -8.13 23.32
N MET A 4 -20.24 -6.90 23.85
CA MET A 4 -20.42 -5.74 23.00
C MET A 4 -19.21 -5.69 22.08
N ILE A 5 -19.43 -5.88 20.77
CA ILE A 5 -18.50 -5.45 19.74
C ILE A 5 -18.56 -3.93 19.78
N ALA A 6 -17.81 -3.33 20.71
CA ALA A 6 -17.45 -1.94 20.59
C ALA A 6 -16.59 -1.89 19.32
N ASN A 7 -17.14 -1.34 18.24
CA ASN A 7 -16.30 -0.74 17.21
C ASN A 7 -15.30 0.12 17.99
N PRO A 8 -13.98 -0.18 17.99
CA PRO A 8 -13.05 0.75 18.60
C PRO A 8 -13.34 2.09 17.93
N PRO A 9 -13.57 3.16 18.70
CA PRO A 9 -13.81 4.45 18.10
C PRO A 9 -12.62 4.69 17.18
N VAL A 10 -12.90 4.91 15.90
CA VAL A 10 -12.00 5.59 14.99
C VAL A 10 -11.37 6.70 15.83
N THR A 11 -10.11 6.51 16.24
CA THR A 11 -9.55 7.42 17.23
C THR A 11 -9.54 8.81 16.63
N ARG A 12 -9.56 9.85 17.47
CA ARG A 12 -9.49 11.24 16.99
C ARG A 12 -8.37 11.49 15.96
N ARG A 13 -7.33 10.65 15.93
CA ARG A 13 -6.23 10.69 14.97
C ARG A 13 -6.58 10.19 13.58
N SER A 14 -7.36 9.12 13.47
CA SER A 14 -7.89 8.66 12.18
C SER A 14 -9.00 9.58 11.65
N ASN A 15 -9.79 10.24 12.51
CA ASN A 15 -10.81 11.19 12.07
C ASN A 15 -10.26 12.41 11.31
N ALA A 16 -8.97 12.75 11.47
CA ALA A 16 -8.34 13.81 10.69
C ALA A 16 -8.03 13.37 9.24
N TYR A 17 -8.15 12.08 8.94
CA TYR A 17 -7.78 11.45 7.67
C TYR A 17 -8.88 10.69 6.97
N PHE A 18 -9.90 10.29 7.73
CA PHE A 18 -11.23 10.21 7.21
C PHE A 18 -11.58 11.63 6.72
N ILE A 19 -11.15 11.93 5.49
CA ILE A 19 -11.91 12.75 4.56
C ILE A 19 -12.85 11.75 3.87
N PRO A 20 -13.94 11.25 4.50
CA PRO A 20 -15.10 11.09 3.68
C PRO A 20 -15.36 12.53 3.22
N TYR A 21 -15.29 12.77 1.92
CA TYR A 21 -16.17 13.82 1.41
C TYR A 21 -17.56 13.34 1.85
N PRO A 22 -18.16 13.92 2.91
CA PRO A 22 -19.32 13.33 3.57
C PRO A 22 -20.49 13.21 2.60
N ASP A 23 -20.43 14.03 1.54
CA ASP A 23 -21.42 14.15 0.50
C ASP A 23 -21.16 13.19 -0.69
N HIS A 24 -19.97 12.57 -0.79
CA HIS A 24 -19.58 11.65 -1.87
C HIS A 24 -18.51 10.63 -1.40
N PRO A 25 -18.85 9.59 -0.61
CA PRO A 25 -17.89 8.55 -0.25
C PRO A 25 -17.55 7.73 -1.50
N GLN A 26 -16.46 8.09 -2.17
CA GLN A 26 -15.95 7.34 -3.30
C GLN A 26 -15.32 6.03 -2.83
N CYS A 27 -15.43 5.00 -3.67
CA CYS A 27 -14.90 3.69 -3.35
C CYS A 27 -13.41 3.68 -3.03
N GLY A 28 -12.61 4.54 -3.67
CA GLY A 28 -11.16 4.64 -3.43
C GLY A 28 -10.79 4.80 -1.95
N THR A 29 -11.48 5.66 -1.21
CA THR A 29 -11.24 5.85 0.23
C THR A 29 -11.82 4.72 1.07
N LEU A 30 -13.00 4.22 0.69
CA LEU A 30 -13.70 3.14 1.41
C LEU A 30 -12.93 1.83 1.40
N LEU A 31 -12.03 1.60 0.45
CA LEU A 31 -11.16 0.41 0.41
C LEU A 31 -10.29 0.25 1.67
N ASN A 32 -9.98 1.35 2.37
CA ASN A 32 -9.25 1.33 3.63
C ASN A 32 -10.14 1.00 4.85
N SER A 33 -11.46 0.89 4.68
CA SER A 33 -12.38 0.67 5.80
C SER A 33 -12.52 -0.80 6.15
N GLY A 34 -12.29 -1.12 7.41
CA GLY A 34 -12.34 -2.48 7.92
C GLY A 34 -11.88 -2.55 9.37
N ASN A 35 -11.84 -3.76 9.91
CA ASN A 35 -11.41 -4.04 11.27
C ASN A 35 -10.66 -5.37 11.32
N TRP A 36 -9.79 -5.50 12.31
CA TRP A 36 -9.16 -6.78 12.61
C TRP A 36 -10.11 -7.68 13.41
N THR A 37 -10.10 -8.96 13.08
CA THR A 37 -10.85 -9.99 13.79
C THR A 37 -9.90 -11.03 14.35
N ASP A 38 -10.08 -11.36 15.63
CA ASP A 38 -9.43 -12.46 16.32
C ASP A 38 -10.35 -13.68 16.28
N GLN A 39 -10.48 -14.34 15.11
CA GLN A 39 -11.21 -15.60 15.04
C GLN A 39 -10.43 -16.63 14.23
N PRO A 40 -10.32 -17.88 14.72
CA PRO A 40 -10.02 -19.01 13.86
C PRO A 40 -11.22 -19.16 12.92
N VAL A 41 -11.09 -18.60 11.72
CA VAL A 41 -12.10 -18.77 10.69
C VAL A 41 -12.18 -20.28 10.42
N PRO A 42 -13.39 -20.89 10.35
CA PRO A 42 -13.50 -22.29 9.93
C PRO A 42 -12.79 -22.47 8.59
N LEU A 43 -12.17 -23.64 8.38
CA LEU A 43 -11.46 -24.09 7.16
C LEU A 43 -12.39 -24.13 5.93
N VAL A 44 -13.01 -23.02 5.55
CA VAL A 44 -13.78 -22.86 4.32
C VAL A 44 -12.80 -22.38 3.26
N ASP A 45 -12.74 -23.08 2.12
CA ASP A 45 -11.79 -22.87 1.00
C ASP A 45 -11.18 -21.46 0.99
N GLU A 46 -9.93 -21.41 1.47
CA GLU A 46 -9.40 -20.31 2.29
C GLU A 46 -8.89 -19.09 1.50
N CYS A 47 -9.11 -19.13 0.20
CA CYS A 47 -8.86 -18.06 -0.77
C CYS A 47 -10.06 -17.84 -1.69
N ASP A 48 -11.29 -18.08 -1.21
CA ASP A 48 -12.49 -17.65 -1.94
C ASP A 48 -12.45 -16.12 -2.12
N GLU A 49 -12.46 -15.67 -3.36
CA GLU A 49 -12.42 -14.26 -3.73
C GLU A 49 -13.61 -13.46 -3.18
N LYS A 50 -14.71 -14.15 -2.81
CA LYS A 50 -15.92 -13.57 -2.22
C LYS A 50 -15.81 -13.33 -0.71
N THR A 51 -14.73 -13.76 -0.08
CA THR A 51 -14.54 -13.59 1.36
C THR A 51 -14.35 -12.11 1.73
N PRO A 52 -14.89 -11.65 2.87
CA PRO A 52 -14.70 -10.26 3.30
C PRO A 52 -13.32 -10.01 3.92
N TYR A 53 -12.41 -10.99 3.90
CA TYR A 53 -11.09 -10.92 4.53
C TYR A 53 -9.99 -10.58 3.52
N ALA A 54 -9.04 -9.75 3.93
CA ALA A 54 -7.91 -9.30 3.12
C ALA A 54 -6.64 -10.15 3.30
N SER A 55 -6.78 -11.45 3.54
CA SER A 55 -5.63 -12.37 3.57
C SER A 55 -6.09 -13.80 3.36
N CYS A 56 -5.30 -14.57 2.61
CA CYS A 56 -5.40 -16.01 2.45
C CYS A 56 -4.72 -16.81 3.58
N ASN A 57 -4.00 -16.15 4.50
CA ASN A 57 -3.26 -16.85 5.54
C ASN A 57 -4.20 -17.33 6.66
N ILE A 58 -4.34 -18.63 6.78
CA ILE A 58 -5.27 -19.32 7.70
C ILE A 58 -4.70 -19.48 9.09
N GLU A 59 -3.36 -19.46 9.18
CA GLU A 59 -2.62 -19.51 10.43
C GLU A 59 -2.49 -18.12 11.06
N ALA A 60 -2.95 -17.07 10.36
CA ALA A 60 -2.96 -15.73 10.91
C ALA A 60 -3.97 -15.63 12.05
N ILE A 61 -3.45 -15.48 13.27
CA ILE A 61 -4.22 -15.28 14.50
C ILE A 61 -5.22 -14.12 14.36
N ARG A 62 -4.87 -13.12 13.54
CA ARG A 62 -5.64 -11.90 13.34
C ARG A 62 -5.74 -11.59 11.85
N ARG A 63 -6.96 -11.35 11.36
CA ARG A 63 -7.25 -11.08 9.93
C ARG A 63 -8.00 -9.78 9.74
N TRP A 64 -7.63 -9.01 8.71
CA TRP A 64 -8.33 -7.79 8.35
C TRP A 64 -9.61 -8.15 7.60
N LYS A 65 -10.75 -7.64 8.08
CA LYS A 65 -12.06 -7.80 7.46
C LYS A 65 -12.53 -6.44 6.96
N TRP A 66 -12.83 -6.34 5.67
CA TRP A 66 -13.42 -5.14 5.10
C TRP A 66 -14.80 -4.84 5.69
N GLY A 67 -15.08 -3.56 5.93
CA GLY A 67 -16.39 -3.10 6.38
C GLY A 67 -17.46 -3.25 5.29
N GLU A 68 -18.73 -3.15 5.66
CA GLU A 68 -19.85 -3.29 4.71
C GLU A 68 -19.79 -2.28 3.55
N LEU A 69 -19.35 -1.04 3.81
CA LEU A 69 -19.23 -0.02 2.78
C LEU A 69 -18.12 -0.36 1.77
N ALA A 70 -16.98 -0.85 2.23
CA ALA A 70 -15.94 -1.38 1.35
C ALA A 70 -16.47 -2.56 0.51
N GLN A 71 -17.24 -3.46 1.12
CA GLN A 71 -17.87 -4.59 0.42
C GLN A 71 -18.84 -4.14 -0.68
N LYS A 72 -19.63 -3.09 -0.45
CA LYS A 72 -20.49 -2.47 -1.48
C LYS A 72 -19.69 -1.86 -2.65
N CYS A 73 -18.42 -1.51 -2.41
CA CYS A 73 -17.48 -1.09 -3.46
C CYS A 73 -16.84 -2.25 -4.24
N GLY A 74 -17.27 -3.49 -4.00
CA GLY A 74 -16.81 -4.65 -4.75
C GLY A 74 -15.37 -5.04 -4.43
N VAL A 75 -14.93 -4.87 -3.17
CA VAL A 75 -13.67 -5.46 -2.73
C VAL A 75 -13.70 -6.96 -2.94
N GLN A 76 -12.54 -7.50 -3.31
CA GLN A 76 -12.34 -8.93 -3.40
C GLN A 76 -10.98 -9.30 -2.80
N LEU A 77 -10.89 -10.52 -2.29
CA LEU A 77 -9.60 -11.13 -2.00
C LEU A 77 -8.98 -11.58 -3.32
N PHE A 78 -7.77 -11.11 -3.62
CA PHE A 78 -6.97 -11.66 -4.72
C PHE A 78 -6.19 -12.86 -4.20
N ASN A 79 -6.55 -14.05 -4.66
CA ASN A 79 -5.69 -15.23 -4.57
C ASN A 79 -4.46 -15.05 -5.51
N PRO A 80 -3.45 -15.93 -5.42
CA PRO A 80 -2.23 -15.82 -6.24
C PRO A 80 -2.50 -15.72 -7.75
N ASP A 81 -3.43 -16.50 -8.29
CA ASP A 81 -3.71 -16.52 -9.73
C ASP A 81 -4.48 -15.27 -10.19
N ALA A 82 -5.44 -14.80 -9.41
CA ALA A 82 -6.13 -13.54 -9.65
C ALA A 82 -5.18 -12.34 -9.59
N ALA A 83 -4.25 -12.32 -8.63
CA ALA A 83 -3.22 -11.29 -8.53
C ALA A 83 -2.26 -11.31 -9.73
N LYS A 84 -1.79 -12.49 -10.13
CA LYS A 84 -0.97 -12.67 -11.34
C LYS A 84 -1.70 -12.18 -12.59
N LYS A 85 -2.97 -12.55 -12.76
CA LYS A 85 -3.80 -12.11 -13.90
C LYS A 85 -4.01 -10.60 -13.90
N LEU A 86 -4.24 -9.99 -12.74
CA LEU A 86 -4.38 -8.53 -12.61
C LEU A 86 -3.09 -7.79 -12.99
N LEU A 87 -1.92 -8.36 -12.68
CA LEU A 87 -0.61 -7.74 -12.85
C LEU A 87 0.15 -8.22 -14.10
N ALA A 88 -0.40 -9.16 -14.87
CA ALA A 88 0.25 -9.75 -16.03
C ALA A 88 0.67 -8.70 -17.07
N SER A 89 1.94 -8.75 -17.50
CA SER A 89 2.57 -7.80 -18.41
C SER A 89 2.59 -6.36 -17.88
N ARG A 90 2.57 -6.19 -16.56
CA ARG A 90 2.60 -4.87 -15.90
C ARG A 90 3.82 -4.73 -15.01
N TRP A 91 4.24 -3.48 -14.86
CA TRP A 91 5.26 -3.09 -13.91
C TRP A 91 4.64 -2.43 -12.68
N VAL A 92 4.91 -3.02 -11.51
CA VAL A 92 4.65 -2.45 -10.18
C VAL A 92 5.94 -1.84 -9.65
N ALA A 93 5.92 -0.54 -9.39
CA ALA A 93 7.07 0.20 -8.89
C ALA A 93 6.81 0.70 -7.48
N CYS A 94 7.64 0.28 -6.53
CA CYS A 94 7.65 0.84 -5.18
C CYS A 94 8.81 1.83 -5.02
N VAL A 95 8.53 2.98 -4.43
CA VAL A 95 9.53 4.03 -4.21
C VAL A 95 9.38 4.53 -2.79
N GLY A 96 10.41 4.44 -1.97
CA GLY A 96 10.25 4.92 -0.60
C GLY A 96 11.12 4.29 0.45
N ASP A 97 10.54 4.28 1.65
CA ASP A 97 11.09 3.69 2.86
C ASP A 97 10.65 2.22 3.04
N SER A 98 10.83 1.72 4.26
CA SER A 98 10.51 0.35 4.65
C SER A 98 9.03 -0.04 4.49
N ILE A 99 8.08 0.90 4.53
CA ILE A 99 6.66 0.57 4.35
C ILE A 99 6.40 0.17 2.89
N ALA A 100 6.84 0.99 1.93
CA ALA A 100 6.73 0.68 0.51
C ALA A 100 7.45 -0.63 0.15
N ARG A 101 8.64 -0.85 0.75
CA ARG A 101 9.39 -2.11 0.58
C ARG A 101 8.59 -3.34 1.00
N ASN A 102 8.00 -3.31 2.19
CA ASN A 102 7.26 -4.45 2.74
C ASN A 102 5.94 -4.72 1.98
N ILE A 103 5.28 -3.68 1.46
CA ILE A 103 4.13 -3.85 0.57
C ILE A 103 4.57 -4.53 -0.73
N CYS A 104 5.65 -4.08 -1.37
CA CYS A 104 6.19 -4.73 -2.58
C CYS A 104 6.61 -6.18 -2.33
N ALA A 105 7.25 -6.47 -1.19
CA ALA A 105 7.61 -7.82 -0.80
C ALA A 105 6.37 -8.72 -0.65
N SER A 106 5.29 -8.18 -0.09
CA SER A 106 4.02 -8.89 0.06
C SER A 106 3.32 -9.13 -1.28
N ILE A 107 3.41 -8.18 -2.23
CA ILE A 107 2.98 -8.40 -3.63
C ILE A 107 3.77 -9.54 -4.26
N MET A 108 5.11 -9.53 -4.16
CA MET A 108 5.96 -10.58 -4.72
C MET A 108 5.63 -11.96 -4.13
N LYS A 109 5.45 -12.05 -2.80
CA LYS A 109 5.00 -13.27 -2.13
C LYS A 109 3.65 -13.75 -2.68
N LEU A 110 2.67 -12.85 -2.84
CA LEU A 110 1.34 -13.18 -3.34
C LEU A 110 1.38 -13.75 -4.76
N ILE A 111 2.19 -13.19 -5.65
CA ILE A 111 2.33 -13.69 -7.04
C ILE A 111 3.29 -14.87 -7.18
N GLY A 112 3.76 -15.46 -6.06
CA GLY A 112 4.52 -16.70 -6.05
C GLY A 112 6.04 -16.54 -6.20
N ALA A 113 6.60 -15.37 -5.88
CA ALA A 113 8.05 -15.23 -5.80
C ALA A 113 8.63 -16.14 -4.70
N PRO A 114 9.81 -16.74 -4.91
CA PRO A 114 10.43 -17.58 -3.90
C PRO A 114 10.87 -16.75 -2.69
N PRO A 115 11.01 -17.34 -1.49
CA PRO A 115 11.46 -16.63 -0.30
C PRO A 115 12.76 -15.84 -0.43
N SER A 116 13.70 -16.35 -1.22
CA SER A 116 14.96 -15.66 -1.53
C SER A 116 14.77 -14.34 -2.27
N ALA A 117 13.65 -14.14 -2.99
CA ALA A 117 13.38 -12.92 -3.74
C ALA A 117 13.04 -11.72 -2.84
N PHE A 118 12.66 -11.98 -1.58
CA PHE A 118 12.32 -10.95 -0.60
C PHE A 118 13.25 -10.94 0.63
N VAL A 119 14.44 -11.54 0.50
CA VAL A 119 15.57 -11.28 1.40
C VAL A 119 16.33 -10.08 0.85
N PHE A 120 16.33 -8.97 1.59
CA PHE A 120 16.92 -7.71 1.13
C PHE A 120 18.16 -7.36 1.95
N GLU A 121 19.19 -6.84 1.29
CA GLU A 121 20.20 -6.05 1.97
C GLU A 121 19.54 -4.80 2.59
N ARG A 122 20.01 -4.38 3.77
CA ARG A 122 19.39 -3.23 4.44
C ARG A 122 19.54 -1.99 3.58
N HIS A 123 18.43 -1.31 3.32
CA HIS A 123 18.36 0.00 2.65
C HIS A 123 18.86 0.01 1.20
N SER A 124 18.65 -1.08 0.45
CA SER A 124 19.07 -1.19 -0.96
C SER A 124 17.88 -1.24 -1.93
N ASP A 125 18.14 -0.85 -3.17
CA ASP A 125 17.25 -1.06 -4.32
C ASP A 125 17.13 -2.55 -4.67
N PHE A 126 16.02 -2.93 -5.31
CA PHE A 126 15.91 -4.22 -5.99
C PHE A 126 15.00 -4.16 -7.22
N GLU A 127 15.25 -5.04 -8.18
CA GLU A 127 14.39 -5.29 -9.35
C GLU A 127 14.21 -6.79 -9.53
N ARG A 128 12.97 -7.23 -9.76
CA ARG A 128 12.60 -8.64 -9.99
C ARG A 128 11.58 -8.75 -11.11
N ASN A 129 11.84 -9.65 -12.07
CA ASN A 129 10.87 -10.08 -13.06
C ASN A 129 10.33 -11.46 -12.65
N ILE A 130 9.03 -11.54 -12.42
CA ILE A 130 8.33 -12.74 -11.96
C ILE A 130 7.46 -13.22 -13.10
N SER A 131 7.79 -14.38 -13.68
CA SER A 131 6.96 -14.99 -14.72
C SER A 131 5.62 -15.43 -14.12
N THR A 132 4.50 -15.01 -14.72
CA THR A 132 3.20 -15.46 -14.23
C THR A 132 2.75 -16.78 -14.79
N THR A 133 3.38 -17.30 -15.87
CA THR A 133 2.91 -18.41 -16.73
C THR A 133 1.67 -19.08 -16.16
N ILE A 134 0.52 -18.43 -16.37
CA ILE A 134 -0.77 -19.04 -16.10
C ILE A 134 -0.93 -19.99 -17.28
N PRO A 135 -1.07 -21.32 -17.09
CA PRO A 135 -1.33 -22.20 -18.20
C PRO A 135 -2.63 -21.71 -18.86
N ALA A 136 -2.53 -21.02 -19.99
CA ALA A 136 -3.69 -20.77 -20.82
C ALA A 136 -4.21 -22.14 -21.23
N ALA A 137 -5.47 -22.42 -20.90
CA ALA A 137 -6.11 -23.67 -21.32
C ALA A 137 -6.06 -23.74 -22.86
N GLY A 138 -5.12 -24.52 -23.39
CA GLY A 138 -5.03 -24.85 -24.82
C GLY A 138 -3.86 -24.26 -25.62
N GLU A 139 -2.93 -23.49 -25.05
CA GLU A 139 -1.82 -22.94 -25.85
C GLU A 139 -0.52 -23.77 -25.77
N THR A 140 -0.03 -24.15 -26.95
CA THR A 140 1.24 -24.85 -27.14
C THR A 140 2.41 -23.88 -27.01
N LYS A 141 3.42 -24.30 -26.25
CA LYS A 141 4.64 -23.52 -25.94
C LYS A 141 5.24 -22.86 -27.18
N SER A 142 5.16 -21.52 -27.26
CA SER A 142 5.96 -20.71 -28.18
C SER A 142 7.44 -20.81 -27.78
N SER A 143 8.28 -21.21 -28.73
CA SER A 143 9.72 -21.45 -28.56
C SER A 143 10.59 -20.20 -28.73
N ARG A 144 10.05 -19.01 -28.46
CA ARG A 144 10.82 -17.76 -28.30
C ARG A 144 10.45 -17.15 -26.96
N GLY A 145 11.44 -16.65 -26.23
CA GLY A 145 11.30 -16.05 -24.89
C GLY A 145 10.30 -14.91 -24.88
N ASP A 146 9.03 -15.27 -24.74
CA ASP A 146 7.92 -14.35 -24.74
C ASP A 146 7.79 -13.77 -23.32
N GLU A 147 7.95 -12.45 -23.20
CA GLU A 147 7.69 -11.72 -21.96
C GLU A 147 6.19 -11.62 -21.67
N SER A 148 5.33 -12.19 -22.54
CA SER A 148 3.89 -12.27 -22.31
C SER A 148 3.59 -12.89 -20.94
N GLY A 149 2.91 -12.11 -20.11
CA GLY A 149 2.55 -12.52 -18.77
C GLY A 149 3.65 -12.40 -17.73
N GLN A 150 4.76 -11.67 -17.91
CA GLN A 150 5.64 -11.37 -16.77
C GLN A 150 5.08 -10.22 -15.92
N VAL A 151 5.18 -10.31 -14.58
CA VAL A 151 5.05 -9.14 -13.70
C VAL A 151 6.45 -8.64 -13.39
N ARG A 152 6.71 -7.36 -13.67
CA ARG A 152 7.91 -6.68 -13.18
C ARG A 152 7.58 -6.01 -11.86
N VAL A 153 8.40 -6.26 -10.83
CA VAL A 153 8.29 -5.58 -9.53
C VAL A 153 9.65 -4.94 -9.22
N THR A 154 9.66 -3.62 -9.01
CA THR A 154 10.86 -2.90 -8.59
C THR A 154 10.62 -2.20 -7.26
N PHE A 155 11.70 -2.03 -6.51
CA PHE A 155 11.75 -1.19 -5.33
C PHE A 155 12.98 -0.30 -5.38
N HIS A 156 12.74 1.00 -5.20
CA HIS A 156 13.77 2.01 -5.12
C HIS A 156 13.79 2.57 -3.71
N TRP A 157 14.92 2.41 -3.03
CA TRP A 157 15.16 2.95 -1.70
C TRP A 157 15.35 4.47 -1.80
N GLN A 158 14.22 5.18 -1.69
CA GLN A 158 14.14 6.64 -1.79
C GLN A 158 13.33 7.14 -0.58
N PRO A 159 13.88 7.03 0.64
CA PRO A 159 13.11 7.12 1.87
C PRO A 159 12.66 8.54 2.23
N PHE A 160 13.14 9.56 1.51
CA PHE A 160 12.74 10.96 1.66
C PHE A 160 11.89 11.41 0.45
N PRO A 161 10.92 12.33 0.63
CA PRO A 161 10.05 12.73 -0.48
C PRO A 161 10.78 13.37 -1.67
N GLN A 162 11.87 14.10 -1.44
CA GLN A 162 12.69 14.69 -2.52
C GLN A 162 13.37 13.59 -3.35
N ASN A 163 13.88 12.56 -2.69
CA ASN A 163 14.49 11.40 -3.32
C ASN A 163 13.46 10.64 -4.17
N ALA A 164 12.25 10.42 -3.63
CA ALA A 164 11.16 9.80 -4.36
C ALA A 164 10.75 10.64 -5.58
N SER A 165 10.70 11.96 -5.44
CA SER A 165 10.41 12.90 -6.53
C SER A 165 11.41 12.78 -7.67
N ASN A 166 12.71 12.73 -7.35
CA ASN A 166 13.77 12.59 -8.34
C ASN A 166 13.67 11.26 -9.09
N ALA A 167 13.38 10.16 -8.39
CA ALA A 167 13.18 8.86 -9.03
C ALA A 167 11.99 8.87 -10.02
N LEU A 168 10.89 9.54 -9.68
CA LEU A 168 9.74 9.67 -10.60
C LEU A 168 10.06 10.54 -11.83
N LEU A 169 10.89 11.58 -11.68
CA LEU A 169 11.33 12.40 -12.83
C LEU A 169 12.11 11.58 -13.85
N GLU A 170 12.96 10.65 -13.41
CA GLU A 170 13.73 9.77 -14.30
C GLU A 170 12.83 8.82 -15.11
N TRP A 171 11.57 8.60 -14.68
CA TRP A 171 10.67 7.68 -15.34
C TRP A 171 9.85 8.30 -16.47
N LYS A 172 9.95 9.62 -16.66
CA LYS A 172 9.16 10.38 -17.65
C LYS A 172 9.34 9.95 -19.11
N HIS A 173 10.38 9.19 -19.44
CA HIS A 173 10.75 8.95 -20.85
C HIS A 173 10.64 7.49 -21.29
N ASP A 174 11.19 6.53 -20.55
CA ASP A 174 11.28 5.12 -21.01
C ASP A 174 10.60 4.10 -20.08
N LYS A 175 10.14 4.56 -18.92
CA LYS A 175 9.72 3.70 -17.80
C LYS A 175 8.23 3.90 -17.53
N LYS A 176 7.44 2.83 -17.67
CA LYS A 176 5.97 2.89 -17.70
C LYS A 176 5.35 2.00 -16.61
N PRO A 177 5.43 2.37 -15.32
CA PRO A 177 4.81 1.59 -14.26
C PRO A 177 3.29 1.71 -14.36
N ALA A 178 2.58 0.60 -14.24
CA ALA A 178 1.12 0.61 -14.17
C ALA A 178 0.62 0.95 -12.77
N LEU A 179 1.41 0.61 -11.74
CA LEU A 179 1.13 0.87 -10.35
C LEU A 179 2.38 1.42 -9.67
N ILE A 180 2.25 2.59 -9.06
CA ILE A 180 3.29 3.24 -8.26
C ILE A 180 2.83 3.22 -6.81
N ILE A 181 3.67 2.70 -5.90
CA ILE A 181 3.41 2.68 -4.46
C ILE A 181 4.52 3.46 -3.75
N THR A 182 4.14 4.54 -3.09
CA THR A 182 5.08 5.45 -2.45
C THR A 182 4.92 5.47 -0.93
N SER A 183 6.03 5.60 -0.19
CA SER A 183 6.02 5.92 1.25
C SER A 183 7.32 6.59 1.67
N SER A 184 7.26 7.73 2.38
CA SER A 184 8.48 8.51 2.73
C SER A 184 8.39 9.21 4.09
N THR A 185 7.43 8.81 4.94
CA THR A 185 7.18 9.52 6.21
C THR A 185 8.14 9.09 7.31
N LEU A 186 8.46 7.79 7.43
CA LEU A 186 9.16 7.28 8.61
C LEU A 186 10.59 7.80 8.71
N TRP A 187 11.30 7.84 7.60
CA TRP A 187 12.69 8.29 7.57
C TRP A 187 12.82 9.79 7.76
N HIS A 188 11.92 10.58 7.17
CA HIS A 188 11.89 12.01 7.42
C HIS A 188 11.58 12.30 8.90
N MET A 189 10.60 11.59 9.48
CA MET A 189 10.27 11.67 10.90
C MET A 189 11.43 11.24 11.81
N LEU A 190 12.22 10.23 11.43
CA LEU A 190 13.36 9.77 12.23
C LEU A 190 14.54 10.74 12.18
N HIS A 191 14.92 11.19 10.98
CA HIS A 191 16.22 11.80 10.75
C HIS A 191 16.19 13.32 10.54
N ILE A 192 15.13 13.86 9.92
CA ILE A 192 15.05 15.29 9.57
C ILE A 192 14.20 16.06 10.59
N ARG A 193 13.04 15.50 10.98
CA ARG A 193 12.16 16.03 12.04
C ARG A 193 11.61 17.44 11.78
N ASP A 194 11.61 17.89 10.52
CA ASP A 194 11.02 19.16 10.10
C ASP A 194 9.72 18.93 9.30
N GLN A 195 8.58 19.14 9.93
CA GLN A 195 7.28 18.91 9.29
C GLN A 195 6.96 19.95 8.21
N LYS A 196 7.55 21.15 8.30
CA LYS A 196 7.34 22.19 7.28
C LYS A 196 8.09 21.83 6.01
N LEU A 197 9.36 21.43 6.14
CA LEU A 197 10.16 20.93 5.03
C LEU A 197 9.46 19.72 4.39
N PHE A 198 9.08 18.72 5.20
CA PHE A 198 8.33 17.55 4.73
C PHE A 198 7.09 17.95 3.91
N GLY A 199 6.28 18.88 4.40
CA GLY A 199 5.10 19.37 3.67
C GLY A 199 5.47 19.98 2.32
N SER A 200 6.49 20.82 2.25
CA SER A 200 6.98 21.41 0.99
C SER A 200 7.50 20.35 0.01
N ASP A 201 8.18 19.31 0.50
CA ASP A 201 8.67 18.23 -0.35
C ASP A 201 7.53 17.35 -0.87
N MET A 202 6.51 17.11 -0.04
CA MET A 202 5.31 16.39 -0.46
C MET A 202 4.49 17.17 -1.49
N THR A 203 4.42 18.51 -1.39
CA THR A 203 3.83 19.36 -2.44
C THR A 203 4.61 19.22 -3.75
N SER A 204 5.95 19.18 -3.68
CA SER A 204 6.78 18.97 -4.87
C SER A 204 6.57 17.59 -5.49
N LEU A 205 6.48 16.54 -4.66
CA LEU A 205 6.16 15.18 -5.10
C LEU A 205 4.79 15.11 -5.78
N ALA A 206 3.79 15.78 -5.21
CA ALA A 206 2.45 15.88 -5.79
C ALA A 206 2.51 16.54 -7.19
N ALA A 207 3.14 17.71 -7.30
CA ALA A 207 3.26 18.44 -8.56
C ALA A 207 3.98 17.62 -9.65
N ILE A 208 5.09 16.97 -9.30
CA ILE A 208 5.86 16.12 -10.22
C ILE A 208 5.03 14.93 -10.68
N THR A 209 4.30 14.29 -9.78
CA THR A 209 3.46 13.15 -10.11
C THR A 209 2.30 13.58 -11.00
N SER A 210 1.64 14.70 -10.69
CA SER A 210 0.57 15.26 -11.52
C SER A 210 1.03 15.63 -12.93
N ASP A 211 2.27 16.14 -13.09
CA ASP A 211 2.86 16.40 -14.41
C ASP A 211 3.26 15.12 -15.16
N MET A 212 3.74 14.10 -14.44
CA MET A 212 4.20 12.84 -15.02
C MET A 212 3.06 11.95 -15.47
N MET A 213 2.04 11.76 -14.63
CA MET A 213 0.99 10.74 -14.84
C MET A 213 0.26 10.85 -16.19
N PRO A 214 -0.11 12.03 -16.69
CA PRO A 214 -0.73 12.18 -18.02
C PRO A 214 0.21 11.85 -19.20
N LYS A 215 1.53 11.83 -18.98
CA LYS A 215 2.55 11.54 -20.00
C LYS A 215 2.87 10.05 -20.11
N LEU A 216 2.44 9.26 -19.13
CA LEU A 216 2.57 7.81 -19.15
C LEU A 216 1.49 7.18 -20.06
N PRO A 217 1.69 5.95 -20.56
CA PRO A 217 0.76 5.31 -21.49
C PRO A 217 -0.67 5.22 -20.96
N GLU A 218 -1.65 5.42 -21.83
CA GLU A 218 -3.07 5.39 -21.46
C GLU A 218 -3.61 3.98 -21.15
N VAL A 219 -2.91 2.91 -21.56
CA VAL A 219 -3.41 1.54 -21.44
C VAL A 219 -2.38 0.61 -20.77
N PRO A 220 -2.58 0.24 -19.48
CA PRO A 220 -3.51 0.87 -18.54
C PRO A 220 -2.98 2.22 -18.04
N LYS A 221 -3.88 3.21 -17.88
CA LYS A 221 -3.58 4.49 -17.23
C LYS A 221 -3.01 4.19 -15.83
N PRO A 222 -1.81 4.71 -15.49
CA PRO A 222 -1.15 4.36 -14.23
C PRO A 222 -1.96 4.78 -13.02
N VAL A 223 -1.71 4.08 -11.91
CA VAL A 223 -2.29 4.38 -10.60
C VAL A 223 -1.17 4.66 -9.62
N ALA A 224 -1.25 5.80 -8.93
CA ALA A 224 -0.32 6.16 -7.88
C ALA A 224 -1.01 6.03 -6.52
N VAL A 225 -0.38 5.32 -5.59
CA VAL A 225 -0.86 5.10 -4.22
C VAL A 225 0.20 5.56 -3.24
N LEU A 226 -0.20 6.35 -2.25
CA LEU A 226 0.66 6.80 -1.17
C LEU A 226 0.27 6.07 0.12
N ALA A 227 1.20 5.30 0.68
CA ALA A 227 1.07 4.70 1.99
C ALA A 227 1.34 5.75 3.07
N VAL A 228 0.28 6.14 3.78
CA VAL A 228 0.30 7.25 4.75
C VAL A 228 0.10 6.76 6.17
N GLY A 229 0.79 7.43 7.09
CA GLY A 229 0.74 7.13 8.51
C GLY A 229 1.27 5.73 8.84
N THR A 230 1.51 5.48 10.12
CA THR A 230 1.77 4.17 10.72
C THR A 230 1.70 4.38 12.23
N GLU A 231 1.00 3.51 12.94
CA GLU A 231 0.96 3.56 14.39
C GLU A 231 2.37 3.29 14.96
N VAL A 232 2.76 4.08 15.96
CA VAL A 232 4.05 3.92 16.63
C VAL A 232 3.85 3.47 18.07
N HIS A 233 4.39 2.31 18.39
CA HIS A 233 4.37 1.74 19.74
C HIS A 233 5.66 2.07 20.48
N ALA A 234 5.66 3.18 21.21
CA ALA A 234 6.84 3.72 21.90
C ALA A 234 7.53 2.69 22.80
N GLU A 235 6.75 1.82 23.44
CA GLU A 235 7.18 0.74 24.33
C GLU A 235 7.98 -0.37 23.63
N ARG A 236 7.89 -0.49 22.29
CA ARG A 236 8.65 -1.46 21.49
C ARG A 236 9.87 -0.85 20.78
N LEU A 237 10.02 0.48 20.82
CA LEU A 237 11.14 1.14 20.16
C LEU A 237 12.47 0.79 20.84
N LEU A 238 13.39 0.23 20.06
CA LEU A 238 14.64 -0.34 20.57
C LEU A 238 15.75 0.69 20.83
N SER A 239 15.70 1.86 20.18
CA SER A 239 16.75 2.89 20.29
C SER A 239 16.23 4.19 20.90
N ALA A 240 17.07 4.87 21.67
CA ALA A 240 16.75 6.19 22.24
C ALA A 240 16.39 7.22 21.16
N GLU A 241 17.10 7.22 20.03
CA GLU A 241 16.80 8.11 18.90
C GLU A 241 15.36 7.93 18.40
N LYS A 242 14.96 6.70 18.07
CA LYS A 242 13.58 6.37 17.68
C LYS A 242 12.57 6.82 18.73
N ARG A 243 12.82 6.59 20.03
CA ARG A 243 11.89 6.99 21.11
C ARG A 243 11.66 8.49 21.18
N VAL A 244 12.66 9.29 20.84
CA VAL A 244 12.55 10.75 20.78
C VAL A 244 11.86 11.21 19.49
N ALA A 245 12.19 10.58 18.36
CA ALA A 245 11.77 11.03 17.04
C ALA A 245 10.37 10.56 16.63
N MET A 246 10.05 9.31 16.97
CA MET A 246 8.85 8.63 16.52
C MET A 246 7.86 8.59 17.66
N THR A 247 7.18 9.71 17.87
CA THR A 247 6.11 9.81 18.85
C THR A 247 4.75 9.83 18.17
N PRO A 248 3.71 9.37 18.89
CA PRO A 248 2.31 9.71 18.64
C PRO A 248 2.07 11.14 18.09
N GLU A 249 2.67 12.15 18.70
CA GLU A 249 2.51 13.57 18.32
C GLU A 249 3.29 13.93 17.05
N ALA A 250 4.44 13.30 16.82
CA ALA A 250 5.21 13.45 15.60
C ALA A 250 4.41 12.91 14.42
N VAL A 251 3.83 11.70 14.55
CA VAL A 251 2.93 11.12 13.55
C VAL A 251 1.81 12.11 13.22
N ASP A 252 1.07 12.61 14.22
CA ASP A 252 0.01 13.62 14.03
C ASP A 252 0.48 14.90 13.31
N SER A 253 1.72 15.32 13.53
CA SER A 253 2.26 16.55 12.92
C SER A 253 2.67 16.34 11.46
N TYR A 254 3.29 15.20 11.13
CA TYR A 254 3.56 14.80 9.75
C TYR A 254 2.28 14.57 8.96
N ASN A 255 1.28 14.00 9.63
CA ASN A 255 -0.05 13.77 9.09
C ASN A 255 -0.71 15.09 8.63
N LYS A 256 -0.66 16.12 9.48
CA LYS A 256 -1.14 17.47 9.14
C LYS A 256 -0.36 18.12 8.00
N ALA A 257 0.96 17.91 7.95
CA ALA A 257 1.78 18.43 6.87
C ALA A 257 1.42 17.77 5.53
N LEU A 258 1.17 16.46 5.52
CA LEU A 258 0.72 15.72 4.34
C LEU A 258 -0.64 16.20 3.85
N GLN A 259 -1.60 16.44 4.75
CA GLN A 259 -2.91 17.00 4.40
C GLN A 259 -2.79 18.37 3.74
N LYS A 260 -1.96 19.27 4.31
CA LYS A 260 -1.71 20.61 3.76
C LYS A 260 -0.98 20.58 2.42
N ALA A 261 -0.26 19.51 2.12
CA ALA A 261 0.45 19.35 0.86
C ALA A 261 -0.47 18.98 -0.30
N GLU A 262 -1.75 18.66 -0.03
CA GLU A 262 -2.76 18.33 -1.04
C GLU A 262 -2.32 17.20 -1.98
N ILE A 263 -1.48 16.27 -1.49
CA ILE A 263 -0.92 15.17 -2.29
C ILE A 263 -1.93 14.04 -2.54
N LEU A 264 -2.91 13.90 -1.66
CA LEU A 264 -3.94 12.88 -1.75
C LEU A 264 -5.13 13.36 -2.56
N ALA A 265 -5.72 12.44 -3.31
CA ALA A 265 -6.92 12.71 -4.07
C ALA A 265 -8.12 13.07 -3.16
N PRO A 266 -9.09 13.85 -3.68
CA PRO A 266 -9.20 14.38 -5.05
C PRO A 266 -8.33 15.61 -5.32
N LEU A 267 -7.65 16.17 -4.32
CA LEU A 267 -6.82 17.37 -4.50
C LEU A 267 -5.48 17.06 -5.18
N GLY A 268 -4.96 15.86 -4.97
CA GLY A 268 -3.68 15.41 -5.53
C GLY A 268 -3.75 14.10 -6.32
N PRO A 269 -2.61 13.65 -6.88
CA PRO A 269 -2.59 12.53 -7.82
C PRO A 269 -2.59 11.14 -7.16
N PHE A 270 -2.42 11.06 -5.83
CA PHE A 270 -2.29 9.78 -5.13
C PHE A 270 -3.59 9.34 -4.48
N GLY A 271 -3.95 8.06 -4.66
CA GLY A 271 -4.87 7.37 -3.77
C GLY A 271 -4.21 7.15 -2.40
N MET A 272 -5.01 7.21 -1.33
CA MET A 272 -4.53 7.00 0.04
C MET A 272 -4.58 5.52 0.41
N LEU A 273 -3.45 4.93 0.77
CA LEU A 273 -3.39 3.70 1.58
C LEU A 273 -3.17 4.10 3.04
N ASP A 274 -4.20 3.98 3.87
CA ASP A 274 -4.18 4.35 5.28
C ASP A 274 -3.55 3.26 6.13
N MET A 275 -2.21 3.28 6.17
CA MET A 275 -1.44 2.36 6.99
C MET A 275 -1.65 2.61 8.49
N PHE A 276 -2.03 3.83 8.91
CA PHE A 276 -2.33 4.12 10.30
C PHE A 276 -3.55 3.32 10.79
N SER A 277 -4.68 3.37 10.09
CA SER A 277 -5.88 2.62 10.49
C SER A 277 -5.63 1.10 10.56
N ILE A 278 -4.88 0.57 9.59
CA ILE A 278 -4.54 -0.86 9.55
C ILE A 278 -3.63 -1.21 10.74
N THR A 279 -2.58 -0.44 11.00
CA THR A 279 -1.61 -0.74 12.06
C THR A 279 -2.19 -0.51 13.46
N TYR A 280 -2.89 0.61 13.66
CA TYR A 280 -3.55 0.94 14.92
C TYR A 280 -4.57 -0.12 15.32
N GLY A 281 -5.46 -0.51 14.39
CA GLY A 281 -6.47 -1.54 14.65
C GLY A 281 -5.86 -2.91 14.96
N CYS A 282 -4.68 -3.20 14.42
CA CYS A 282 -3.95 -4.45 14.71
C CYS A 282 -3.26 -4.39 16.07
N GLY A 283 -3.03 -3.20 16.61
CA GLY A 283 -2.45 -2.98 17.92
C GLY A 283 -1.01 -3.51 18.07
N ILE A 284 -0.51 -3.38 19.30
CA ILE A 284 0.89 -3.63 19.64
C ILE A 284 1.38 -5.04 19.27
N GLY A 285 0.50 -6.05 19.34
CA GLY A 285 0.84 -7.44 19.00
C GLY A 285 1.28 -7.63 17.56
N CYS A 286 0.82 -6.76 16.65
CA CYS A 286 1.19 -6.78 15.25
C CYS A 286 2.42 -5.93 14.93
N SER A 287 3.06 -5.30 15.91
CA SER A 287 4.29 -4.53 15.69
C SER A 287 5.53 -5.36 16.03
N VAL A 288 6.55 -5.37 15.18
CA VAL A 288 7.80 -6.11 15.42
C VAL A 288 8.76 -5.30 16.30
N ASP A 289 8.97 -4.02 15.98
CA ASP A 289 9.97 -3.14 16.63
C ASP A 289 9.41 -1.79 17.07
N GLY A 290 8.08 -1.68 17.13
CA GLY A 290 7.36 -0.45 17.44
C GLY A 290 6.99 0.39 16.22
N ILE A 291 7.44 0.01 15.01
CA ILE A 291 7.18 0.74 13.76
C ILE A 291 6.79 -0.25 12.66
N HIS A 292 7.64 -1.25 12.44
CA HIS A 292 7.41 -2.27 11.43
C HIS A 292 6.33 -3.23 11.91
N SER A 293 5.49 -3.66 10.97
CA SER A 293 4.39 -4.55 11.27
C SER A 293 4.73 -6.01 10.95
N GLN A 294 3.97 -6.93 11.53
CA GLN A 294 3.99 -8.34 11.19
C GLN A 294 3.49 -8.54 9.74
N PRO A 295 3.88 -9.65 9.06
CA PRO A 295 3.55 -9.89 7.65
C PRO A 295 2.06 -9.75 7.31
N GLN A 296 1.15 -10.18 8.18
CA GLN A 296 -0.29 -10.11 7.92
C GLN A 296 -0.82 -8.68 7.71
N VAL A 297 -0.17 -7.67 8.28
CA VAL A 297 -0.53 -6.26 8.06
C VAL A 297 -0.19 -5.83 6.64
N TYR A 298 0.97 -6.23 6.13
CA TYR A 298 1.38 -5.93 4.77
C TYR A 298 0.63 -6.80 3.73
N ASP A 299 0.23 -8.02 4.09
CA ASP A 299 -0.69 -8.83 3.28
C ASP A 299 -2.05 -8.09 3.11
N ALA A 300 -2.62 -7.55 4.20
CA ALA A 300 -3.85 -6.76 4.14
C ALA A 300 -3.69 -5.47 3.32
N ALA A 301 -2.61 -4.72 3.54
CA ALA A 301 -2.28 -3.53 2.78
C ALA A 301 -2.15 -3.82 1.27
N THR A 302 -1.53 -4.95 0.92
CA THR A 302 -1.40 -5.42 -0.46
C THR A 302 -2.77 -5.63 -1.10
N GLN A 303 -3.69 -6.30 -0.41
CA GLN A 303 -5.03 -6.52 -0.93
C GLN A 303 -5.81 -5.22 -1.14
N ILE A 304 -5.66 -4.24 -0.24
CA ILE A 304 -6.24 -2.90 -0.41
C ILE A 304 -5.68 -2.23 -1.67
N VAL A 305 -4.36 -2.24 -1.85
CA VAL A 305 -3.69 -1.67 -3.04
C VAL A 305 -4.13 -2.35 -4.33
N LEU A 306 -4.28 -3.68 -4.35
CA LEU A 306 -4.74 -4.39 -5.55
C LEU A 306 -6.20 -4.06 -5.90
N ASN A 307 -7.05 -3.85 -4.89
CA ASN A 307 -8.42 -3.37 -5.12
C ASN A 307 -8.43 -1.93 -5.63
N MET A 308 -7.58 -1.05 -5.09
CA MET A 308 -7.38 0.31 -5.61
C MET A 308 -6.96 0.26 -7.09
N PHE A 309 -5.97 -0.58 -7.39
CA PHE A 309 -5.48 -0.74 -8.75
C PHE A 309 -6.56 -1.31 -9.68
N LYS A 310 -7.33 -2.32 -9.26
CA LYS A 310 -8.46 -2.87 -10.04
C LYS A 310 -9.51 -1.80 -10.34
N GLN A 311 -9.86 -0.95 -9.37
CA GLN A 311 -10.88 0.09 -9.55
C GLN A 311 -10.39 1.24 -10.44
N CYS A 312 -9.09 1.53 -10.40
CA CYS A 312 -8.51 2.72 -11.02
C CYS A 312 -7.71 2.47 -12.30
N ALA A 313 -7.33 1.23 -12.59
CA ALA A 313 -6.66 0.88 -13.83
C ALA A 313 -7.53 1.28 -15.03
N GLY A 314 -6.98 2.13 -15.91
CA GLY A 314 -7.71 2.68 -17.07
C GLY A 314 -8.50 3.96 -16.80
N LYS A 315 -8.70 4.36 -15.53
CA LYS A 315 -9.29 5.66 -15.14
C LYS A 315 -8.22 6.67 -14.67
N GLY A 316 -7.11 6.18 -14.11
CA GLY A 316 -6.03 7.02 -13.60
C GLY A 316 -6.48 7.92 -12.45
N ALA A 317 -6.05 9.18 -12.45
CA ALA A 317 -6.39 10.14 -11.39
C ALA A 317 -7.91 10.43 -11.26
N GLU A 318 -8.67 10.31 -12.35
CA GLU A 318 -10.14 10.45 -12.35
C GLU A 318 -10.84 9.34 -11.56
N CYS A 319 -10.15 8.24 -11.24
CA CYS A 319 -10.70 7.21 -10.37
C CYS A 319 -11.02 7.71 -8.96
N TRP A 320 -10.32 8.77 -8.55
CA TRP A 320 -10.40 9.33 -7.21
C TRP A 320 -11.26 10.61 -7.15
N ALA A 321 -12.00 10.91 -8.22
CA ALA A 321 -12.87 12.07 -8.37
C ALA A 321 -14.35 11.66 -8.37
#